data_AF-A0A815NJI2-F1
#
_entry.id   AF-A0A815NJI2-F1
#
_cell.length_a   1.000
_cell.length_b   1.000
_cell.length_c   1.000
_cell.angle_alpha   90.00
_cell.angle_beta   90.00
_cell.angle_gamma   90.00
#
_symmetry.space_group_name_H-M   'P 1'
#
loop_
_entity.id
_entity.type
_entity.pdbx_description
1 polymer ?
#
loop_
_entity_poly.entity_id
_entity_poly.type
_entity_poly.pdbx_seq_one_letter_code
_entity_poly.pdbx_strand_id
1 'polypeptide(L)'
;MSSDADDAIKNQAGRLYASMFGKLLEDDDETPSRIADRLFLGSAPDAHAHDLDHFDISSHFPAALNFIHKSLQADDGAVLVHCSAGVSRSATIVAAYLMVAHQIDATEAVQRVNQARPCACPNIGFIQQLLRFDHRDFKFD
;
A
#
# COMPACT_ATOMS: atom_id res chain seq x y z
N MET A 1 23.31 -0.25 14.31
CA MET A 1 22.21 -1.10 14.85
C MET A 1 20.84 -0.76 14.23
N SER A 2 20.73 0.15 13.23
CA SER A 2 19.45 0.48 12.58
C SER A 2 19.23 -0.19 11.20
N SER A 3 20.20 -0.94 10.66
CA SER A 3 20.12 -1.52 9.31
C SER A 3 19.03 -2.58 9.18
N ASP A 4 18.90 -3.46 10.17
CA ASP A 4 18.10 -4.68 10.01
C ASP A 4 16.60 -4.39 10.05
N ALA A 5 16.19 -3.40 10.84
CA ALA A 5 14.80 -2.92 10.88
C ALA A 5 14.44 -2.15 9.60
N ASP A 6 15.36 -1.31 9.09
CA ASP A 6 15.14 -0.60 7.83
C ASP A 6 15.05 -1.57 6.65
N ASP A 7 15.87 -2.62 6.63
CA ASP A 7 15.84 -3.64 5.59
C ASP A 7 14.59 -4.54 5.69
N ALA A 8 14.15 -4.90 6.89
CA ALA A 8 12.89 -5.63 7.08
C ALA A 8 11.67 -4.84 6.56
N ILE A 9 11.64 -3.53 6.80
CA ILE A 9 10.55 -2.65 6.35
C ILE A 9 10.62 -2.40 4.85
N LYS A 10 11.82 -2.18 4.29
CA LYS A 10 12.01 -2.10 2.83
C LYS A 10 11.55 -3.40 2.15
N ASN A 11 11.85 -4.55 2.75
CA ASN A 11 11.39 -5.85 2.28
C ASN A 11 9.86 -5.99 2.40
N GLN A 12 9.22 -5.41 3.42
CA GLN A 12 7.77 -5.43 3.57
C GLN A 12 7.05 -4.52 2.54
N ALA A 13 7.53 -3.30 2.32
CA ALA A 13 7.05 -2.43 1.24
C ALA A 13 7.26 -3.10 -0.13
N GLY A 14 8.43 -3.69 -0.34
CA GLY A 14 8.76 -4.49 -1.51
C GLY A 14 7.80 -5.67 -1.70
N ARG A 15 7.45 -6.42 -0.65
CA ARG A 15 6.49 -7.55 -0.73
C ARG A 15 5.06 -7.11 -1.05
N LEU A 16 4.61 -5.99 -0.47
CA LEU A 16 3.30 -5.39 -0.80
C LEU A 16 3.22 -4.92 -2.26
N TYR A 17 4.36 -4.60 -2.88
CA TYR A 17 4.46 -4.17 -4.29
C TYR A 17 4.89 -5.26 -5.28
N ALA A 18 5.66 -6.27 -4.87
CA ALA A 18 6.21 -7.31 -5.74
C ALA A 18 5.09 -8.21 -6.31
N SER A 19 3.94 -8.27 -5.65
CA SER A 19 2.71 -8.88 -6.17
C SER A 19 2.08 -8.12 -7.34
N MET A 20 2.55 -6.91 -7.66
CA MET A 20 1.96 -6.00 -8.66
C MET A 20 2.59 -6.07 -10.06
N PHE A 21 3.69 -6.81 -10.23
CA PHE A 21 4.35 -6.95 -11.55
C PHE A 21 4.56 -8.40 -12.02
N GLY A 22 4.46 -9.40 -11.15
CA GLY A 22 4.74 -10.80 -11.50
C GLY A 22 3.68 -11.53 -12.36
N LYS A 23 2.65 -10.83 -12.87
CA LYS A 23 1.61 -11.46 -13.73
C LYS A 23 1.32 -10.72 -15.03
N LEU A 24 2.18 -9.77 -15.40
CA LEU A 24 2.15 -9.13 -16.72
C LEU A 24 3.22 -9.70 -17.67
N LEU A 25 4.02 -10.65 -17.20
CA LEU A 25 5.01 -11.33 -18.02
C LEU A 25 4.78 -12.84 -17.91
N GLU A 26 4.45 -13.38 -19.08
CA GLU A 26 4.53 -14.77 -19.50
C GLU A 26 3.28 -15.63 -19.27
N ASP A 27 2.57 -15.81 -20.38
CA ASP A 27 1.82 -17.01 -20.71
C ASP A 27 2.61 -18.25 -20.28
N ASP A 28 2.25 -18.88 -19.16
CA ASP A 28 2.50 -20.30 -18.91
C ASP A 28 1.64 -20.80 -17.74
N ASP A 29 1.13 -22.01 -17.93
CA ASP A 29 -0.06 -22.65 -17.34
C ASP A 29 0.07 -23.08 -15.86
N GLU A 30 0.99 -22.52 -15.07
CA GLU A 30 1.15 -22.87 -13.65
C GLU A 30 1.63 -21.68 -12.79
N THR A 31 0.81 -20.63 -12.65
CA THR A 31 1.06 -19.66 -11.57
C THR A 31 0.54 -20.23 -10.24
N PRO A 32 1.36 -20.40 -9.19
CA PRO A 32 0.95 -21.08 -7.96
C PRO A 32 -0.33 -20.47 -7.40
N SER A 33 -1.23 -21.37 -6.99
CA SER A 33 -2.60 -21.23 -6.52
C SER A 33 -2.86 -20.30 -5.31
N ARG A 34 -2.07 -19.24 -5.11
CA ARG A 34 -2.13 -18.34 -3.94
C ARG A 34 -1.94 -16.86 -4.32
N ILE A 35 -2.77 -16.36 -5.23
CA ILE A 35 -2.98 -14.92 -5.43
C ILE A 35 -3.99 -14.48 -4.35
N ALA A 36 -3.60 -14.45 -3.07
CA ALA A 36 -3.10 -13.26 -2.39
C ALA A 36 -4.12 -12.11 -2.46
N ASP A 37 -5.05 -12.14 -1.50
CA ASP A 37 -5.98 -11.10 -1.09
C ASP A 37 -5.76 -9.73 -1.76
N ARG A 38 -6.64 -9.41 -2.71
CA ARG A 38 -6.55 -8.18 -3.52
C ARG A 38 -7.37 -7.06 -2.90
N LEU A 39 -6.72 -5.98 -2.46
CA LEU A 39 -7.41 -4.73 -2.14
C LEU A 39 -7.51 -3.87 -3.41
N PHE A 40 -8.70 -3.80 -4.00
CA PHE A 40 -8.97 -2.94 -5.15
C PHE A 40 -9.60 -1.61 -4.74
N LEU A 41 -8.90 -0.52 -5.02
CA LEU A 41 -9.32 0.85 -4.66
C LEU A 41 -10.10 1.57 -5.79
N GLY A 42 -10.80 0.83 -6.67
CA GLY A 42 -11.24 1.38 -7.97
C GLY A 42 -12.56 0.89 -8.57
N SER A 43 -13.55 0.44 -7.80
CA SER A 43 -14.79 -0.17 -8.35
C SER A 43 -15.83 0.77 -8.98
N ALA A 44 -15.49 2.04 -9.29
CA ALA A 44 -16.43 2.99 -9.88
C ALA A 44 -16.01 3.37 -11.32
N PRO A 45 -16.97 3.64 -12.24
CA PRO A 45 -16.72 3.95 -13.65
C PRO A 45 -15.90 5.22 -13.90
N ASP A 46 -15.50 5.95 -12.86
CA ASP A 46 -14.63 7.12 -12.94
C ASP A 46 -13.39 6.96 -12.04
N ALA A 47 -12.58 5.94 -12.36
CA ALA A 47 -11.34 5.67 -11.65
C ALA A 47 -10.32 6.83 -11.71
N HIS A 48 -10.53 7.84 -12.56
CA HIS A 48 -9.74 9.07 -12.60
C HIS A 48 -10.25 10.13 -11.62
N ALA A 49 -11.57 10.26 -11.43
CA ALA A 49 -12.14 11.17 -10.44
C ALA A 49 -11.76 10.82 -8.99
N HIS A 50 -11.40 9.57 -8.72
CA HIS A 50 -11.00 9.13 -7.37
C HIS A 50 -9.50 9.38 -7.07
N ASP A 51 -8.72 9.90 -8.03
CA ASP A 51 -7.33 10.33 -7.83
C ASP A 51 -7.18 11.86 -7.87
N LEU A 52 -8.26 12.55 -7.53
CA LEU A 52 -8.28 14.00 -7.36
C LEU A 52 -7.78 14.37 -5.96
N ASP A 53 -7.14 15.53 -5.85
CA ASP A 53 -6.58 16.04 -4.59
C ASP A 53 -7.62 16.26 -3.47
N HIS A 54 -8.89 16.45 -3.83
CA HIS A 54 -9.99 16.62 -2.91
C HIS A 54 -10.75 15.32 -2.58
N PHE A 55 -10.39 14.19 -3.21
CA PHE A 55 -11.00 12.90 -2.85
C PHE A 55 -10.52 12.46 -1.47
N ASP A 56 -11.43 12.13 -0.56
CA ASP A 56 -11.09 11.68 0.79
C ASP A 56 -10.72 10.19 0.82
N ILE A 57 -9.47 9.89 0.50
CA ILE A 57 -8.92 8.53 0.58
C ILE A 57 -8.70 8.08 2.03
N SER A 58 -8.55 9.01 2.97
CA SER A 58 -8.32 8.70 4.39
C SER A 58 -9.51 7.99 5.04
N SER A 59 -10.72 8.25 4.55
CA SER A 59 -11.94 7.52 4.93
C SER A 59 -11.83 5.99 4.73
N HIS A 60 -10.95 5.55 3.82
CA HIS A 60 -10.72 4.13 3.54
C HIS A 60 -9.61 3.51 4.40
N PHE A 61 -8.83 4.30 5.14
CA PHE A 61 -7.69 3.78 5.91
C PHE A 61 -8.11 2.66 6.88
N PRO A 62 -9.11 2.82 7.77
CA PRO A 62 -9.41 1.77 8.75
C PRO A 62 -9.65 0.39 8.14
N ALA A 63 -10.53 0.32 7.13
CA ALA A 63 -10.84 -0.94 6.46
C ALA A 63 -9.63 -1.51 5.67
N ALA A 64 -8.92 -0.64 4.94
CA ALA A 64 -7.78 -1.06 4.12
C ALA A 64 -6.61 -1.56 4.97
N LEU A 65 -6.29 -0.84 6.05
CA LEU A 65 -5.18 -1.16 6.94
C LEU A 65 -5.42 -2.46 7.70
N ASN A 66 -6.65 -2.66 8.21
CA ASN A 66 -7.03 -3.90 8.88
C ASN A 66 -7.01 -5.10 7.93
N PHE A 67 -7.48 -4.92 6.69
CA PHE A 67 -7.39 -5.95 5.66
C PHE A 67 -5.93 -6.35 5.38
N ILE A 68 -5.06 -5.37 5.10
CA ILE A 68 -3.64 -5.63 4.84
C ILE A 68 -3.00 -6.34 6.04
N HIS A 69 -3.24 -5.85 7.26
CA HIS A 69 -2.65 -6.43 8.45
C HIS A 69 -3.06 -7.89 8.64
N LYS A 70 -4.36 -8.18 8.58
CA LYS A 70 -4.92 -9.54 8.76
C LYS A 70 -4.39 -10.51 7.73
N SER A 71 -4.39 -10.12 6.45
CA SER A 71 -3.90 -10.97 5.37
C SER A 71 -2.39 -11.24 5.47
N LEU A 72 -1.61 -10.30 6.01
CA LEU A 72 -0.18 -10.51 6.27
C LEU A 72 0.12 -11.42 7.49
N GLN A 73 -0.85 -11.62 8.40
CA GLN A 73 -0.71 -12.55 9.54
C GLN A 73 -1.00 -14.01 9.17
N ALA A 74 -1.55 -14.29 7.98
CA ALA A 74 -1.81 -15.65 7.54
C ALA A 74 -0.52 -16.40 7.23
N ASP A 75 -0.55 -17.74 7.33
CA ASP A 75 0.55 -18.59 6.86
C ASP A 75 0.79 -18.33 5.35
N ASP A 76 2.03 -17.96 5.00
CA ASP A 76 2.41 -17.50 3.67
C ASP A 76 1.63 -16.25 3.17
N GLY A 77 1.20 -15.39 4.10
CA GLY A 77 0.41 -14.20 3.84
C GLY A 77 1.05 -13.22 2.86
N ALA A 78 0.31 -12.88 1.81
CA ALA A 78 0.70 -11.89 0.81
C ALA A 78 -0.53 -11.06 0.39
N VAL A 79 -0.31 -9.77 0.14
CA VAL A 79 -1.36 -8.83 -0.23
C VAL A 79 -0.94 -8.05 -1.46
N LEU A 80 -1.86 -7.89 -2.41
CA LEU A 80 -1.71 -7.00 -3.56
C LEU A 80 -2.61 -5.76 -3.38
N VAL A 81 -2.00 -4.60 -3.20
CA VAL A 81 -2.70 -3.32 -3.09
C VAL A 81 -2.56 -2.54 -4.39
N HIS A 82 -3.55 -2.55 -5.29
CA HIS A 82 -3.41 -1.89 -6.59
C HIS A 82 -4.47 -0.80 -6.83
N CYS A 83 -4.12 0.13 -7.73
CA CYS A 83 -5.04 1.10 -8.32
C CYS A 83 -4.88 1.05 -9.85
N SER A 84 -5.39 2.05 -10.58
CA SER A 84 -5.33 2.05 -12.05
C SER A 84 -3.89 2.06 -12.60
N ALA A 85 -3.00 2.91 -12.06
CA ALA A 85 -1.63 3.08 -12.55
C ALA A 85 -0.56 2.60 -11.56
N GLY A 86 -0.95 2.27 -10.32
CA GLY A 86 -0.02 1.97 -9.24
C GLY A 86 0.86 3.16 -8.83
N VAL A 87 0.40 4.40 -9.07
CA VAL A 87 1.16 5.63 -8.84
C VAL A 87 0.74 6.33 -7.54
N SER A 88 -0.55 6.65 -7.39
CA SER A 88 -1.02 7.54 -6.32
C SER A 88 -1.86 6.85 -5.24
N ARG A 89 -3.09 6.39 -5.55
CA ARG A 89 -4.00 5.77 -4.56
C ARG A 89 -3.41 4.57 -3.82
N SER A 90 -2.88 3.57 -4.53
CA SER A 90 -2.28 2.39 -3.90
C SER A 90 -1.05 2.75 -3.08
N ALA A 91 -0.23 3.69 -3.57
CA ALA A 91 0.92 4.22 -2.83
C ALA A 91 0.52 4.91 -1.54
N THR A 92 -0.60 5.64 -1.55
CA THR A 92 -1.14 6.29 -0.36
C THR A 92 -1.58 5.27 0.69
N ILE A 93 -2.31 4.22 0.28
CA ILE A 93 -2.74 3.17 1.22
C ILE A 93 -1.55 2.40 1.79
N VAL A 94 -0.56 2.05 0.97
CA VAL A 94 0.66 1.38 1.45
C VAL A 94 1.43 2.29 2.40
N ALA A 95 1.56 3.59 2.09
CA ALA A 95 2.21 4.55 2.99
C ALA A 95 1.47 4.64 4.34
N ALA A 96 0.13 4.78 4.33
CA ALA A 96 -0.67 4.79 5.55
C ALA A 96 -0.49 3.51 6.38
N TYR A 97 -0.38 2.34 5.73
CA TYR A 97 -0.11 1.08 6.40
C TYR A 97 1.27 1.08 7.07
N LEU A 98 2.31 1.51 6.36
CA LEU A 98 3.66 1.57 6.91
C LEU A 98 3.75 2.54 8.10
N MET A 99 3.04 3.68 8.05
CA MET A 99 2.96 4.62 9.16
C MET A 99 2.47 3.93 10.44
N VAL A 100 1.37 3.17 10.37
CA VAL A 100 0.81 2.45 11.53
C VAL A 100 1.69 1.27 11.93
N ALA A 101 2.06 0.41 10.98
CA ALA A 101 2.77 -0.84 11.25
C ALA A 101 4.18 -0.61 11.82
N HIS A 102 4.82 0.50 11.45
CA HIS A 102 6.20 0.81 11.86
C HIS A 102 6.35 2.06 12.71
N GLN A 103 5.25 2.76 13.01
CA GLN A 103 5.26 3.99 13.81
C GLN A 103 6.20 5.06 13.23
N ILE A 104 6.13 5.22 11.91
CA ILE A 104 6.90 6.21 11.15
C ILE A 104 6.00 7.30 10.60
N ASP A 105 6.55 8.48 10.34
CA ASP A 105 5.77 9.59 9.76
C ASP A 105 5.48 9.40 8.26
N ALA A 106 4.60 10.25 7.73
CA ALA A 106 4.19 10.22 6.34
C ALA A 106 5.35 10.43 5.36
N THR A 107 6.34 11.26 5.71
CA THR A 107 7.49 11.55 4.86
C THR A 107 8.32 10.30 4.68
N GLU A 108 8.68 9.64 5.78
CA GLU A 108 9.44 8.40 5.77
C GLU A 108 8.67 7.27 5.06
N ALA A 109 7.37 7.12 5.34
CA ALA A 109 6.54 6.10 4.70
C ALA A 109 6.47 6.26 3.18
N VAL A 110 6.27 7.48 2.67
CA VAL A 110 6.24 7.77 1.23
C VAL A 110 7.61 7.55 0.60
N GLN A 111 8.71 7.91 1.28
CA GLN A 111 10.07 7.64 0.80
C GLN A 111 10.32 6.14 0.66
N ARG A 112 9.91 5.32 1.63
CA ARG A 112 10.05 3.85 1.56
C ARG A 112 9.22 3.24 0.43
N VAL A 113 8.00 3.74 0.22
CA VAL A 113 7.16 3.37 -0.92
C VAL A 113 7.85 3.71 -2.24
N ASN A 114 8.43 4.90 -2.37
CA ASN A 114 9.13 5.33 -3.57
C ASN A 114 10.43 4.52 -3.80
N GLN A 115 11.18 4.17 -2.76
CA GLN A 115 12.36 3.30 -2.87
C GLN A 115 11.99 1.90 -3.39
N ALA A 116 10.88 1.34 -2.93
CA ALA A 116 10.38 0.04 -3.40
C ALA A 116 9.75 0.13 -4.80
N ARG A 117 9.16 1.28 -5.16
CA ARG A 117 8.53 1.55 -6.45
C ARG A 117 8.81 3.00 -6.90
N PRO A 118 9.85 3.23 -7.71
CA PRO A 118 10.27 4.58 -8.10
C PRO A 118 9.20 5.43 -8.80
N CYS A 119 8.22 4.81 -9.45
CA CYS A 119 7.10 5.51 -10.08
C CYS A 119 5.95 5.87 -9.13
N ALA A 120 6.00 5.44 -7.85
CA ALA A 120 5.01 5.81 -6.86
C ALA A 120 5.13 7.30 -6.51
N CYS A 121 4.02 8.01 -6.66
CA CYS A 121 3.90 9.45 -6.45
C CYS A 121 2.44 9.76 -6.06
N PRO A 122 2.09 9.74 -4.76
CA PRO A 122 0.79 10.20 -4.29
C PRO A 122 0.53 11.65 -4.72
N ASN A 123 -0.72 11.96 -5.09
CA ASN A 123 -1.10 13.34 -5.37
C ASN A 123 -0.99 14.20 -4.08
N ILE A 124 -0.92 15.53 -4.24
CA ILE A 124 -0.70 16.46 -3.13
C ILE A 124 -1.79 16.38 -2.05
N GLY A 125 -3.05 16.14 -2.45
CA GLY A 125 -4.17 16.00 -1.53
C GLY A 125 -4.05 14.75 -0.65
N PHE A 126 -3.59 13.65 -1.23
CA PHE A 126 -3.32 12.41 -0.50
C PHE A 126 -2.12 12.54 0.43
N ILE A 127 -1.07 13.25 0.03
CA ILE A 127 0.05 13.59 0.93
C ILE A 127 -0.47 14.40 2.13
N GLN A 128 -1.33 15.41 1.91
CA GLN A 128 -1.93 16.18 3.00
C GLN A 128 -2.79 15.32 3.93
N GLN A 129 -3.52 14.35 3.38
CA GLN A 129 -4.33 13.42 4.18
C GLN A 129 -3.44 12.47 5.01
N LEU A 130 -2.33 11.98 4.46
CA LEU A 130 -1.33 11.21 5.22
C LEU A 130 -0.74 12.04 6.36
N LEU A 131 -0.39 13.31 6.11
CA LEU A 131 0.15 14.19 7.15
C LEU A 131 -0.85 14.48 8.29
N ARG A 132 -2.16 14.48 7.99
CA ARG A 132 -3.22 14.68 8.98
C ARG A 132 -3.63 13.37 9.68
N PHE A 133 -3.19 12.23 9.18
CA PHE A 133 -3.58 10.93 9.72
C PHE A 133 -2.84 10.65 11.04
N ASP A 134 -3.61 10.60 12.13
CA ASP A 134 -3.11 10.23 13.45
C ASP A 134 -2.93 8.71 13.58
N HIS A 135 -1.82 8.23 13.02
CA HIS A 135 -1.49 6.81 12.93
C HIS A 135 -1.05 6.18 14.26
N ARG A 136 -0.68 6.98 15.28
CA ARG A 136 -0.12 6.46 16.54
C ARG A 136 -1.19 5.82 17.42
N ASP A 137 -2.40 6.37 17.34
CA ASP A 137 -3.56 5.88 18.08
C ASP A 137 -4.32 4.78 17.33
N PHE A 138 -4.00 4.55 16.05
CA PHE A 138 -4.60 3.47 15.27
C PHE A 138 -4.25 2.10 15.87
N LYS A 139 -5.26 1.24 16.03
CA LYS A 139 -5.10 -0.16 16.46
C LYS A 139 -5.67 -1.07 15.39
N PHE A 140 -4.91 -2.08 15.01
CA PHE A 140 -5.41 -3.11 14.12
C PHE A 140 -6.48 -3.95 14.83
N ASP A 141 -7.54 -4.29 14.10
CA ASP A 141 -8.62 -5.17 14.55
C ASP A 141 -8.23 -6.65 14.62
#